data_AF-A0AAE3QHE4-F1
#
_entry.id   AF-A0AAE3QHE4-F1
#
_cell.length_a   1.000
_cell.length_b   1.000
_cell.length_c   1.000
_cell.angle_alpha   90.00
_cell.angle_beta   90.00
_cell.angle_gamma   90.00
#
_symmetry.space_group_name_H-M   'P 1'
#
loop_
_entity.id
_entity.type
_entity.pdbx_description
1 polymer ?
#
loop_
_entity_poly.entity_id
_entity_poly.type
_entity_poly.pdbx_seq_one_letter_code
_entity_poly.pdbx_strand_id
1 'polypeptide(L)'
;MKKLCILLLLLHATTTTKVQAQEQEIQQLLLNIGKLAQFKQILKDLKKGYEIIYKGYTTIKGISEGNFKLHHVFLDGLWQVSPEVKKYKRVKDIINYQLLLVKEYKLAYNRFRKDNNFTPEEINYLGSVYEQLFKQSLTHLDELTTVVTANKLRMSDEERLGAIDQIYSHMQDKLLFLREFNNSTTLLAIQRTHQRNNNQTLENLYGIAQ
;
A
#
# COMPACT_ATOMS: atom_id res chain seq x y z
N MET A 1 80.11 20.88 -6.03
CA MET A 1 79.07 20.57 -7.05
C MET A 1 78.24 19.32 -6.71
N LYS A 2 78.84 18.15 -6.40
CA LYS A 2 78.09 16.92 -6.05
C LYS A 2 77.10 17.06 -4.86
N LYS A 3 77.46 17.78 -3.79
CA LYS A 3 76.57 18.00 -2.61
C LYS A 3 75.37 18.90 -2.90
N LEU A 4 75.49 19.83 -3.87
CA LEU A 4 74.40 20.74 -4.27
C LEU A 4 73.36 20.00 -5.12
N CYS A 5 73.81 19.10 -6.00
CA CYS A 5 72.93 18.24 -6.79
C CYS A 5 72.10 17.28 -5.92
N ILE A 6 72.68 16.73 -4.85
CA ILE A 6 71.98 15.83 -3.91
C ILE A 6 70.90 16.59 -3.12
N LEU A 7 71.18 17.83 -2.70
CA LEU A 7 70.20 18.67 -1.99
C LEU A 7 69.02 19.07 -2.89
N LEU A 8 69.29 19.38 -4.17
CA LEU A 8 68.27 19.66 -5.18
C LEU A 8 67.41 18.42 -5.48
N LEU A 9 68.00 17.23 -5.58
CA LEU A 9 67.28 15.97 -5.78
C LEU A 9 66.39 15.61 -4.58
N LEU A 10 66.86 15.81 -3.35
CA LEU A 10 66.06 15.62 -2.13
C LEU A 10 64.89 16.62 -2.04
N LEU A 11 65.09 17.88 -2.45
CA LEU A 11 64.01 18.87 -2.46
C LEU A 11 62.91 18.50 -3.47
N HIS A 12 63.29 18.02 -4.66
CA HIS A 12 62.33 17.55 -5.68
C HIS A 12 61.59 16.28 -5.27
N ALA A 13 62.21 15.37 -4.51
CA ALA A 13 61.55 14.16 -4.02
C ALA A 13 60.47 14.46 -2.94
N THR A 14 60.62 15.55 -2.18
CA THR A 14 59.63 15.95 -1.15
C THR A 14 58.45 16.75 -1.71
N THR A 15 58.58 17.36 -2.89
CA THR A 15 57.49 18.12 -3.52
C THR A 15 56.57 17.23 -4.35
N THR A 16 57.09 16.18 -4.99
CA THR A 16 56.29 15.25 -5.83
C THR A 16 55.29 14.43 -5.02
N THR A 17 55.67 14.00 -3.80
CA THR A 17 54.81 13.20 -2.92
C THR A 17 53.62 13.98 -2.37
N LYS A 18 53.79 15.28 -2.07
CA LYS A 18 52.69 16.15 -1.64
C LYS A 18 51.66 16.39 -2.74
N VAL A 19 52.11 16.52 -3.98
CA VAL A 19 51.24 16.73 -5.15
C VAL A 19 50.39 15.48 -5.44
N GLN A 20 50.98 14.28 -5.36
CA GLN A 20 50.23 13.03 -5.53
C GLN A 20 49.20 12.78 -4.42
N ALA A 21 49.51 13.17 -3.17
CA ALA A 21 48.56 13.09 -2.07
C ALA A 21 47.36 14.06 -2.24
N GLN A 22 47.61 15.28 -2.72
CA GLN A 22 46.54 16.23 -3.07
C GLN A 22 45.64 15.73 -4.20
N GLU A 23 46.22 15.07 -5.22
CA GLU A 23 45.45 14.50 -6.31
C GLU A 23 44.49 13.38 -5.82
N GLN A 24 44.98 12.49 -4.95
CA GLN A 24 44.14 11.45 -4.33
C GLN A 24 43.02 12.03 -3.46
N GLU A 25 43.30 13.06 -2.65
CA GLU A 25 42.28 13.73 -1.83
C GLU A 25 41.19 14.38 -2.70
N ILE A 26 41.56 15.03 -3.81
CA ILE A 26 40.60 15.64 -4.75
C ILE A 26 39.74 14.57 -5.43
N GLN A 27 40.32 13.44 -5.85
CA GLN A 27 39.56 12.33 -6.43
C GLN A 27 38.58 11.73 -5.41
N GLN A 28 39.01 11.56 -4.15
CA GLN A 28 38.15 11.08 -3.07
C GLN A 28 37.02 12.08 -2.74
N LEU A 29 37.30 13.38 -2.78
CA LEU A 29 36.30 14.42 -2.57
C LEU A 29 35.24 14.39 -3.69
N LEU A 30 35.65 14.25 -4.95
CA LEU A 30 34.74 14.09 -6.09
C LEU A 30 33.85 12.86 -5.94
N LEU A 31 34.42 11.72 -5.52
CA LEU A 31 33.66 10.51 -5.22
C LEU A 31 32.63 10.73 -4.10
N ASN A 32 33.03 11.41 -3.03
CA ASN A 32 32.15 11.72 -1.90
C ASN A 32 31.01 12.67 -2.29
N ILE A 33 31.26 13.64 -3.16
CA ILE A 33 30.22 14.52 -3.73
C ILE A 33 29.21 13.69 -4.54
N GLY A 34 29.69 12.74 -5.35
CA GLY A 34 28.83 11.80 -6.08
C GLY A 34 27.94 10.96 -5.16
N LYS A 35 28.53 10.36 -4.12
CA LYS A 35 27.79 9.59 -3.10
C LYS A 35 26.75 10.44 -2.37
N LEU A 36 27.11 11.69 -2.02
CA LEU A 36 26.19 12.62 -1.36
C LEU A 36 25.00 12.98 -2.26
N ALA A 37 25.24 13.18 -3.55
CA ALA A 37 24.17 13.42 -4.53
C ALA A 37 23.22 12.22 -4.64
N GLN A 38 23.77 11.00 -4.69
CA GLN A 38 22.98 9.76 -4.69
C GLN A 38 22.13 9.60 -3.42
N PHE A 39 22.70 9.84 -2.23
CA PHE A 39 21.93 9.77 -0.98
C PHE A 39 20.82 10.83 -0.90
N LYS A 40 21.05 12.04 -1.43
CA LYS A 40 19.99 13.07 -1.53
C LYS A 40 18.84 12.60 -2.43
N GLN A 41 19.15 11.93 -3.54
CA GLN A 41 18.15 11.39 -4.45
C GLN A 41 17.33 10.27 -3.77
N ILE A 42 18.00 9.32 -3.10
CA ILE A 42 17.34 8.25 -2.32
C ILE A 42 16.40 8.85 -1.26
N LEU A 43 16.85 9.86 -0.50
CA LEU A 43 16.01 10.50 0.51
C LEU A 43 14.79 11.20 -0.09
N LYS A 44 14.94 11.82 -1.28
CA LYS A 44 13.83 12.43 -2.01
C LYS A 44 12.81 11.38 -2.43
N ASP A 45 13.26 10.24 -2.93
CA ASP A 45 12.40 9.14 -3.37
C ASP A 45 11.70 8.46 -2.19
N LEU A 46 12.41 8.26 -1.06
CA LEU A 46 11.81 7.77 0.19
C LEU A 46 10.73 8.71 0.73
N LYS A 47 10.99 10.03 0.74
CA LYS A 47 10.00 11.03 1.16
C LYS A 47 8.77 10.99 0.26
N LYS A 48 8.97 10.91 -1.06
CA LYS A 48 7.88 10.80 -2.03
C LYS A 48 7.07 9.52 -1.80
N GLY A 49 7.73 8.38 -1.61
CA GLY A 49 7.07 7.11 -1.29
C GLY A 49 6.23 7.21 -0.02
N TYR A 50 6.76 7.80 1.05
CA TYR A 50 6.02 8.04 2.30
C TYR A 50 4.80 8.94 2.09
N GLU A 51 4.94 10.06 1.37
CA GLU A 51 3.81 10.98 1.12
C GLU A 51 2.69 10.32 0.33
N ILE A 52 3.01 9.48 -0.66
CA ILE A 52 1.98 8.79 -1.45
C ILE A 52 1.27 7.74 -0.58
N ILE A 53 2.02 6.93 0.18
CA ILE A 53 1.44 5.93 1.10
C ILE A 53 0.55 6.62 2.15
N TYR A 54 1.03 7.72 2.73
CA TYR A 54 0.30 8.49 3.72
C TYR A 54 -1.00 9.07 3.13
N LYS A 55 -0.92 9.73 1.97
CA LYS A 55 -2.09 10.30 1.29
C LYS A 55 -3.11 9.22 0.92
N GLY A 56 -2.67 8.13 0.26
CA GLY A 56 -3.53 7.00 -0.09
C GLY A 56 -4.24 6.43 1.12
N TYR A 57 -3.52 6.16 2.20
CA TYR A 57 -4.10 5.70 3.46
C TYR A 57 -5.13 6.70 4.03
N THR A 58 -4.80 7.99 4.10
CA THR A 58 -5.70 9.01 4.68
C THR A 58 -6.96 9.24 3.84
N THR A 59 -6.85 9.22 2.51
CA THR A 59 -8.00 9.35 1.60
C THR A 59 -8.95 8.16 1.77
N ILE A 60 -8.41 6.93 1.78
CA ILE A 60 -9.20 5.72 2.01
C ILE A 60 -9.81 5.74 3.43
N LYS A 61 -9.05 6.14 4.45
CA LYS A 61 -9.56 6.25 5.81
C LYS A 61 -10.72 7.25 5.91
N GLY A 62 -10.57 8.44 5.33
CA GLY A 62 -11.58 9.50 5.36
C GLY A 62 -12.87 9.12 4.63
N ILE A 63 -12.75 8.57 3.42
CA ILE A 63 -13.89 8.10 2.62
C ILE A 63 -14.56 6.89 3.30
N SER A 64 -13.76 5.98 3.88
CA SER A 64 -14.29 4.77 4.52
C SER A 64 -14.99 4.98 5.85
N GLU A 65 -14.62 5.99 6.64
CA GLU A 65 -15.21 6.19 7.96
C GLU A 65 -16.44 7.10 7.94
N GLY A 66 -16.48 8.10 7.05
CA GLY A 66 -17.61 9.04 6.98
C GLY A 66 -18.85 8.46 6.32
N ASN A 67 -18.73 8.03 5.07
CA ASN A 67 -19.89 7.63 4.26
C ASN A 67 -20.49 6.30 4.75
N PHE A 68 -19.64 5.32 5.06
CA PHE A 68 -20.10 4.05 5.61
C PHE A 68 -20.87 4.22 6.93
N LYS A 69 -20.39 5.09 7.84
CA LYS A 69 -21.06 5.30 9.14
C LYS A 69 -22.48 5.83 8.94
N LEU A 70 -22.69 6.71 7.96
CA LEU A 70 -24.02 7.22 7.64
C LEU A 70 -24.95 6.10 7.16
N HIS A 71 -24.52 5.32 6.16
CA HIS A 71 -25.31 4.18 5.65
C HIS A 71 -25.57 3.15 6.73
N HIS A 72 -24.57 2.80 7.54
CA HIS A 72 -24.71 1.83 8.61
C HIS A 72 -25.77 2.29 9.62
N VAL A 73 -25.66 3.51 10.16
CA VAL A 73 -26.62 4.04 11.14
C VAL A 73 -28.02 4.13 10.56
N PHE A 74 -28.14 4.61 9.31
CA PHE A 74 -29.44 4.74 8.65
C PHE A 74 -30.09 3.38 8.40
N LEU A 75 -29.38 2.44 7.75
CA LEU A 75 -29.92 1.13 7.39
C LEU A 75 -30.17 0.26 8.62
N ASP A 76 -29.29 0.31 9.63
CA ASP A 76 -29.49 -0.41 10.90
C ASP A 76 -30.70 0.15 11.66
N GLY A 77 -30.82 1.49 11.74
CA GLY A 77 -32.00 2.14 12.33
C GLY A 77 -33.29 1.77 11.60
N LEU A 78 -33.29 1.85 10.27
CA LEU A 78 -34.45 1.48 9.44
C LEU A 78 -34.83 0.01 9.63
N TRP A 79 -33.84 -0.89 9.67
CA TRP A 79 -34.07 -2.31 9.92
C TRP A 79 -34.63 -2.56 11.34
N GLN A 80 -34.21 -1.79 12.35
CA GLN A 80 -34.72 -1.95 13.71
C GLN A 80 -36.19 -1.52 13.86
N VAL A 81 -36.61 -0.47 13.13
CA VAL A 81 -37.94 0.15 13.32
C VAL A 81 -38.98 -0.25 12.28
N SER A 82 -38.58 -0.70 11.08
CA SER A 82 -39.53 -1.07 10.00
C SER A 82 -39.79 -2.59 9.96
N PRO A 83 -41.02 -3.04 10.25
CA PRO A 83 -41.42 -4.45 10.10
C PRO A 83 -41.26 -4.98 8.68
N GLU A 84 -41.49 -4.15 7.66
CA GLU A 84 -41.32 -4.48 6.24
C GLU A 84 -39.85 -4.77 5.92
N VAL A 85 -38.93 -3.92 6.37
CA VAL A 85 -37.48 -4.12 6.14
C VAL A 85 -36.97 -5.36 6.91
N LYS A 86 -37.50 -5.64 8.11
CA LYS A 86 -37.17 -6.86 8.88
C LYS A 86 -37.52 -8.16 8.16
N LYS A 87 -38.51 -8.16 7.25
CA LYS A 87 -38.86 -9.35 6.47
C LYS A 87 -37.71 -9.77 5.54
N TYR A 88 -36.86 -8.82 5.15
CA TYR A 88 -35.73 -9.04 4.25
C TYR A 88 -34.45 -9.32 5.06
N LYS A 89 -34.26 -10.57 5.49
CA LYS A 89 -33.12 -10.99 6.33
C LYS A 89 -31.76 -10.59 5.75
N ARG A 90 -31.62 -10.62 4.41
CA ARG A 90 -30.38 -10.30 3.69
C ARG A 90 -29.90 -8.85 3.84
N VAL A 91 -30.76 -7.91 4.22
CA VAL A 91 -30.37 -6.51 4.49
C VAL A 91 -29.26 -6.45 5.54
N LYS A 92 -29.41 -7.22 6.63
CA LYS A 92 -28.41 -7.28 7.69
C LYS A 92 -27.10 -7.91 7.21
N ASP A 93 -27.18 -8.93 6.38
CA ASP A 93 -26.01 -9.60 5.83
C ASP A 93 -25.22 -8.68 4.89
N ILE A 94 -25.90 -7.88 4.06
CA ILE A 94 -25.28 -6.86 3.20
C ILE A 94 -24.49 -5.84 4.05
N ILE A 95 -25.11 -5.31 5.12
CA ILE A 95 -24.45 -4.38 6.05
C ILE A 95 -23.23 -5.07 6.69
N ASN A 96 -23.36 -6.33 7.09
CA ASN A 96 -22.27 -7.10 7.67
C ASN A 96 -21.13 -7.36 6.67
N TYR A 97 -21.43 -7.62 5.39
CA TYR A 97 -20.41 -7.73 4.35
C TYR A 97 -19.63 -6.43 4.18
N GLN A 98 -20.29 -5.28 4.23
CA GLN A 98 -19.59 -4.00 4.20
C GLN A 98 -18.65 -3.83 5.41
N LEU A 99 -19.11 -4.19 6.62
CA LEU A 99 -18.29 -4.15 7.83
C LEU A 99 -17.05 -5.05 7.71
N LEU A 100 -17.24 -6.28 7.24
CA LEU A 100 -16.17 -7.24 7.02
C LEU A 100 -15.18 -6.74 5.97
N LEU A 101 -15.67 -6.22 4.84
CA LEU A 101 -14.86 -5.65 3.77
C LEU A 101 -13.94 -4.56 4.34
N VAL A 102 -14.51 -3.60 5.08
CA VAL A 102 -13.75 -2.49 5.68
C VAL A 102 -12.71 -2.98 6.69
N LYS A 103 -13.09 -3.91 7.55
CA LYS A 103 -12.21 -4.48 8.57
C LYS A 103 -11.05 -5.25 7.93
N GLU A 104 -11.35 -6.14 7.00
CA GLU A 104 -10.37 -7.04 6.39
C GLU A 104 -9.35 -6.28 5.54
N TYR A 105 -9.78 -5.32 4.69
CA TYR A 105 -8.81 -4.57 3.91
C TYR A 105 -7.93 -3.67 4.79
N LYS A 106 -8.47 -3.02 5.84
CA LYS A 106 -7.67 -2.17 6.74
C LYS A 106 -6.58 -2.99 7.44
N LEU A 107 -6.92 -4.19 7.89
CA LEU A 107 -5.94 -5.11 8.50
C LEU A 107 -4.89 -5.56 7.48
N ALA A 108 -5.31 -5.99 6.28
CA ALA A 108 -4.40 -6.45 5.23
C ALA A 108 -3.45 -5.35 4.76
N TYR A 109 -3.96 -4.16 4.44
CA TYR A 109 -3.17 -3.02 4.00
C TYR A 109 -2.12 -2.61 5.04
N ASN A 110 -2.51 -2.53 6.32
CA ASN A 110 -1.58 -2.21 7.40
C ASN A 110 -0.49 -3.26 7.59
N ARG A 111 -0.81 -4.54 7.35
CA ARG A 111 0.17 -5.63 7.35
C ARG A 111 1.15 -5.49 6.19
N PHE A 112 0.66 -5.35 4.95
CA PHE A 112 1.52 -5.25 3.76
C PHE A 112 2.40 -4.00 3.78
N ARG A 113 1.88 -2.86 4.25
CA ARG A 113 2.67 -1.63 4.40
C ARG A 113 3.85 -1.77 5.36
N LYS A 114 3.74 -2.63 6.38
CA LYS A 114 4.81 -2.89 7.36
C LYS A 114 5.75 -4.02 6.90
N ASP A 115 5.41 -4.70 5.81
CA ASP A 115 6.18 -5.81 5.27
C ASP A 115 7.29 -5.26 4.35
N ASN A 116 8.52 -5.73 4.56
CA ASN A 116 9.70 -5.35 3.77
C ASN A 116 9.78 -6.07 2.40
N ASN A 117 8.74 -6.80 2.02
CA ASN A 117 8.64 -7.49 0.74
C ASN A 117 7.96 -6.66 -0.36
N PHE A 118 7.45 -5.47 -0.07
CA PHE A 118 6.76 -4.62 -1.05
C PHE A 118 7.42 -3.26 -1.22
N THR A 119 7.45 -2.76 -2.46
CA THR A 119 7.90 -1.39 -2.74
C THR A 119 6.80 -0.37 -2.41
N PRO A 120 7.14 0.92 -2.22
CA PRO A 120 6.14 1.95 -2.04
C PRO A 120 5.09 2.01 -3.16
N GLU A 121 5.51 1.78 -4.41
CA GLU A 121 4.63 1.75 -5.58
C GLU A 121 3.64 0.60 -5.52
N GLU A 122 4.08 -0.58 -5.11
CA GLU A 122 3.21 -1.74 -4.93
C GLU A 122 2.20 -1.50 -3.81
N ILE A 123 2.62 -0.91 -2.69
CA ILE A 123 1.71 -0.53 -1.60
C ILE A 123 0.67 0.49 -2.09
N ASN A 124 1.03 1.42 -2.96
CA ASN A 124 0.09 2.37 -3.54
C ASN A 124 -0.93 1.67 -4.46
N TYR A 125 -0.47 0.71 -5.26
CA TYR A 125 -1.35 -0.12 -6.08
C TYR A 125 -2.34 -0.94 -5.23
N LEU A 126 -1.88 -1.58 -4.14
CA LEU A 126 -2.79 -2.27 -3.21
C LEU A 126 -3.85 -1.30 -2.66
N GLY A 127 -3.42 -0.09 -2.32
CA GLY A 127 -4.31 0.98 -1.85
C GLY A 127 -5.39 1.34 -2.87
N SER A 128 -5.03 1.53 -4.14
CA SER A 128 -6.01 1.88 -5.19
C SER A 128 -7.02 0.76 -5.45
N VAL A 129 -6.60 -0.51 -5.39
CA VAL A 129 -7.51 -1.66 -5.49
C VAL A 129 -8.52 -1.65 -4.34
N TYR A 130 -8.07 -1.45 -3.10
CA TYR A 130 -8.97 -1.37 -1.95
C TYR A 130 -9.91 -0.16 -2.01
N GLU A 131 -9.41 0.99 -2.49
CA GLU A 131 -10.24 2.19 -2.68
C GLU A 131 -11.37 1.95 -3.69
N GLN A 132 -11.04 1.36 -4.84
CA GLN A 132 -12.02 1.05 -5.88
C GLN A 132 -13.06 0.05 -5.38
N LEU A 133 -12.62 -1.01 -4.69
CA LEU A 133 -13.51 -2.01 -4.13
C LEU A 133 -14.50 -1.40 -3.12
N PHE A 134 -13.99 -0.54 -2.24
CA PHE A 134 -14.79 0.16 -1.25
C PHE A 134 -15.79 1.15 -1.89
N LYS A 135 -15.38 1.89 -2.93
CA LYS A 135 -16.29 2.78 -3.67
C LYS A 135 -17.44 2.01 -4.31
N GLN A 136 -17.14 0.88 -4.95
CA GLN A 136 -18.17 0.02 -5.56
C GLN A 136 -19.14 -0.53 -4.51
N SER A 137 -18.63 -0.96 -3.35
CA SER A 137 -19.50 -1.48 -2.29
C SER A 137 -20.40 -0.41 -1.65
N LEU A 138 -19.95 0.85 -1.59
CA LEU A 138 -20.80 1.98 -1.20
C LEU A 138 -21.95 2.21 -2.18
N THR A 139 -21.71 2.15 -3.50
CA THR A 139 -22.78 2.29 -4.50
C THR A 139 -23.88 1.25 -4.32
N HIS A 140 -23.53 0.02 -3.92
CA HIS A 140 -24.52 -1.01 -3.62
C HIS A 140 -25.29 -0.74 -2.31
N LEU A 141 -24.70 -0.04 -1.34
CA LEU A 141 -25.44 0.42 -0.15
C LEU A 141 -26.38 1.59 -0.45
N ASP A 142 -26.01 2.48 -1.38
CA ASP A 142 -26.92 3.52 -1.90
C ASP A 142 -28.13 2.89 -2.60
N GLU A 143 -27.88 1.88 -3.44
CA GLU A 143 -28.91 1.10 -4.11
C GLU A 143 -29.82 0.40 -3.11
N LEU A 144 -29.24 -0.27 -2.10
CA LEU A 144 -30.00 -0.91 -1.02
C LEU A 144 -30.90 0.10 -0.31
N THR A 145 -30.36 1.27 0.03
CA THR A 145 -31.08 2.38 0.68
C THR A 145 -32.29 2.80 -0.16
N THR A 146 -32.12 2.91 -1.48
CA THR A 146 -33.19 3.25 -2.41
C THR A 146 -34.28 2.17 -2.44
N VAL A 147 -33.88 0.90 -2.52
CA VAL A 147 -34.79 -0.26 -2.60
C VAL A 147 -35.61 -0.42 -1.31
N VAL A 148 -35.00 -0.25 -0.14
CA VAL A 148 -35.70 -0.38 1.16
C VAL A 148 -36.60 0.81 1.50
N THR A 149 -36.35 1.98 0.89
CA THR A 149 -37.18 3.19 1.08
C THR A 149 -38.24 3.37 -0.02
N ALA A 150 -38.19 2.58 -1.10
CA ALA A 150 -39.15 2.65 -2.19
C ALA A 150 -40.56 2.24 -1.73
N ASN A 151 -41.52 3.15 -1.91
CA ASN A 151 -42.93 2.89 -1.62
C ASN A 151 -43.52 1.81 -2.55
N LYS A 152 -44.52 1.07 -2.08
CA LYS A 152 -45.20 -0.04 -2.78
C LYS A 152 -45.83 0.33 -4.14
N LEU A 153 -46.12 1.62 -4.37
CA LEU A 153 -46.61 2.11 -5.66
C LEU A 153 -45.53 2.14 -6.75
N ARG A 154 -44.24 2.10 -6.38
CA ARG A 154 -43.10 2.19 -7.31
C ARG A 154 -42.41 0.84 -7.54
N MET A 155 -42.56 -0.10 -6.62
CA MET A 155 -41.90 -1.41 -6.64
C MET A 155 -42.73 -2.41 -5.84
N SER A 156 -43.04 -3.54 -6.46
CA SER A 156 -43.72 -4.66 -5.79
C SER A 156 -42.81 -5.35 -4.76
N ASP A 157 -43.40 -6.11 -3.84
CA ASP A 157 -42.63 -6.79 -2.79
C ASP A 157 -41.70 -7.89 -3.38
N GLU A 158 -42.05 -8.47 -4.54
CA GLU A 158 -41.24 -9.45 -5.28
C GLU A 158 -40.05 -8.79 -5.99
N GLU A 159 -40.29 -7.69 -6.72
CA GLU A 159 -39.21 -6.91 -7.35
C GLU A 159 -38.22 -6.39 -6.30
N ARG A 160 -38.73 -5.97 -5.14
CA ARG A 160 -37.88 -5.54 -4.02
C ARG A 160 -36.99 -6.67 -3.51
N LEU A 161 -37.56 -7.88 -3.34
CA LEU A 161 -36.79 -9.04 -2.90
C LEU A 161 -35.70 -9.40 -3.93
N GLY A 162 -36.05 -9.42 -5.22
CA GLY A 162 -35.10 -9.68 -6.30
C GLY A 162 -33.95 -8.68 -6.34
N ALA A 163 -34.24 -7.38 -6.17
CA ALA A 163 -33.21 -6.34 -6.11
C ALA A 163 -32.29 -6.51 -4.88
N ILE A 164 -32.85 -6.78 -3.70
CA ILE A 164 -32.06 -7.07 -2.49
C ILE A 164 -31.17 -8.30 -2.68
N ASP A 165 -31.68 -9.34 -3.36
CA ASP A 165 -30.93 -10.56 -3.64
C ASP A 165 -29.74 -10.32 -4.58
N GLN A 166 -29.91 -9.48 -5.59
CA GLN A 166 -28.84 -9.06 -6.49
C GLN A 166 -27.77 -8.26 -5.75
N ILE A 167 -28.18 -7.26 -4.95
CA ILE A 167 -27.27 -6.46 -4.13
C ILE A 167 -26.48 -7.36 -3.15
N TYR A 168 -27.16 -8.32 -2.52
CA TYR A 168 -26.53 -9.31 -1.65
C TYR A 168 -25.44 -10.10 -2.39
N SER A 169 -25.73 -10.62 -3.59
CA SER A 169 -24.75 -11.36 -4.39
C SER A 169 -23.56 -10.48 -4.74
N HIS A 170 -23.80 -9.25 -5.19
CA HIS A 170 -22.72 -8.33 -5.54
C HIS A 170 -21.82 -8.00 -4.35
N MET A 171 -22.40 -7.77 -3.17
CA MET A 171 -21.64 -7.51 -1.94
C MET A 171 -20.83 -8.73 -1.49
N GLN A 172 -21.41 -9.93 -1.62
CA GLN A 172 -20.70 -11.18 -1.37
C GLN A 172 -19.50 -11.34 -2.31
N ASP A 173 -19.68 -11.10 -3.61
CA ASP A 173 -18.62 -11.21 -4.61
C ASP A 173 -17.46 -10.25 -4.31
N LYS A 174 -17.75 -9.02 -3.87
CA LYS A 174 -16.70 -8.05 -3.49
C LYS A 174 -15.90 -8.53 -2.28
N LEU A 175 -16.56 -9.15 -1.29
CA LEU A 175 -15.87 -9.72 -0.13
C LEU A 175 -15.02 -10.94 -0.52
N LEU A 176 -15.51 -11.80 -1.42
CA LEU A 176 -14.75 -12.93 -1.95
C LEU A 176 -13.50 -12.46 -2.71
N PHE A 177 -13.67 -11.50 -3.62
CA PHE A 177 -12.56 -10.88 -4.34
C PHE A 177 -11.52 -10.29 -3.39
N LEU A 178 -11.94 -9.56 -2.34
CA LEU A 178 -11.02 -9.00 -1.35
C LEU A 178 -10.14 -10.09 -0.73
N ARG A 179 -10.76 -11.20 -0.33
CA ARG A 179 -10.07 -12.31 0.33
C ARG A 179 -9.10 -13.01 -0.61
N GLU A 180 -9.52 -13.26 -1.85
CA GLU A 180 -8.66 -13.85 -2.88
C GLU A 180 -7.45 -12.96 -3.19
N PHE A 181 -7.70 -11.66 -3.37
CA PHE A 181 -6.64 -10.67 -3.59
C PHE A 181 -5.65 -10.66 -2.43
N ASN A 182 -6.15 -10.56 -1.19
CA ASN A 182 -5.31 -10.59 0.01
C ASN A 182 -4.51 -11.89 0.15
N ASN A 183 -5.10 -13.04 -0.18
CA ASN A 183 -4.42 -14.33 -0.16
C ASN A 183 -3.29 -14.37 -1.19
N SER A 184 -3.56 -13.92 -2.41
CA SER A 184 -2.57 -13.83 -3.50
C SER A 184 -1.41 -12.90 -3.14
N THR A 185 -1.71 -11.72 -2.57
CA THR A 185 -0.67 -10.79 -2.09
C THR A 185 0.14 -11.40 -0.94
N THR A 186 -0.50 -12.13 -0.03
CA THR A 186 0.20 -12.84 1.05
C THR A 186 1.14 -13.91 0.51
N LEU A 187 0.70 -14.69 -0.47
CA LEU A 187 1.51 -15.71 -1.13
C LEU A 187 2.74 -15.09 -1.80
N LEU A 188 2.58 -13.96 -2.48
CA LEU A 188 3.69 -13.22 -3.08
C LEU A 188 4.72 -12.77 -2.03
N ALA A 189 4.27 -12.26 -0.88
CA ALA A 189 5.17 -11.88 0.22
C ALA A 189 5.98 -13.07 0.75
N ILE A 190 5.31 -14.22 0.92
CA ILE A 190 5.95 -15.48 1.35
C ILE A 190 7.01 -15.91 0.33
N GLN A 191 6.68 -15.91 -0.97
CA GLN A 191 7.61 -16.26 -2.04
C GLN A 191 8.86 -15.36 -2.03
N ARG A 192 8.67 -14.04 -1.91
CA ARG A 192 9.78 -13.07 -1.84
C ARG A 192 10.66 -13.28 -0.61
N THR A 193 10.04 -13.63 0.53
CA THR A 193 10.78 -13.97 1.76
C THR A 193 11.65 -15.20 1.55
N HIS A 194 11.11 -16.26 0.95
CA HIS A 194 11.88 -17.47 0.62
C HIS A 194 13.03 -17.17 -0.34
N GLN A 195 12.79 -16.38 -1.40
CA GLN A 195 13.82 -15.98 -2.35
C GLN A 195 14.96 -15.19 -1.67
N ARG A 196 14.62 -14.22 -0.82
CA ARG A 196 15.62 -13.44 -0.07
C ARG A 196 16.47 -14.33 0.84
N ASN A 197 15.84 -15.25 1.57
CA ASN A 197 16.55 -16.18 2.47
C ASN A 197 17.45 -17.15 1.69
N ASN A 198 16.99 -17.66 0.55
CA ASN A 198 17.78 -18.54 -0.31
C ASN A 198 18.99 -17.81 -0.87
N ASN A 199 18.81 -16.58 -1.38
CA ASN A 199 19.91 -15.77 -1.88
C ASN A 199 20.95 -15.49 -0.80
N GLN A 200 20.50 -15.10 0.41
CA GLN A 200 21.41 -14.89 1.55
C GLN A 200 22.19 -16.16 1.91
N THR A 201 21.55 -17.32 1.82
CA THR A 201 22.19 -18.61 2.08
C THR A 201 23.24 -18.92 1.01
N LEU A 202 22.93 -18.68 -0.27
CA LEU A 202 23.86 -18.87 -1.38
C LEU A 202 25.06 -17.91 -1.30
N GLU A 203 24.82 -16.64 -0.96
CA GLU A 203 25.88 -15.65 -0.72
C GLU A 203 26.83 -16.12 0.39
N ASN A 204 26.27 -16.61 1.51
CA ASN A 204 27.06 -17.10 2.64
C ASN A 204 27.84 -18.39 2.29
N LEU A 205 27.28 -19.26 1.46
CA LEU A 205 27.90 -20.53 1.08
C LEU A 205 28.99 -20.37 0.01
N TYR A 206 28.76 -19.48 -0.97
CA TYR A 206 29.61 -19.35 -2.15
C TYR A 206 30.43 -18.05 -2.18
N GLY A 207 30.23 -17.13 -1.24
CA GLY A 207 31.00 -15.89 -1.13
C GLY A 207 30.83 -14.91 -2.30
N ILE A 208 29.81 -15.10 -3.13
CA ILE A 208 29.58 -14.28 -4.33
C ILE A 208 28.71 -13.09 -3.93
N ALA A 209 29.33 -12.03 -3.42
CA ALA A 209 28.69 -10.72 -3.39
C ALA A 209 28.66 -10.20 -4.84
N GLN A 210 27.47 -10.11 -5.44
CA GLN A 210 27.26 -9.40 -6.70
C GLN A 210 27.17 -7.90 -6.48
#